data_AF-A0A7Y2JLZ7-F1
#
_entry.id   AF-A0A7Y2JLZ7-F1
#
_cell.length_a   1.000
_cell.length_b   1.000
_cell.length_c   1.000
_cell.angle_alpha   90.00
_cell.angle_beta   90.00
_cell.angle_gamma   90.00
#
_symmetry.space_group_name_H-M   'P 1'
#
loop_
_entity.id
_entity.type
_entity.pdbx_description
1 polymer ?
#
loop_
_entity_poly.entity_id
_entity_poly.type
_entity_poly.pdbx_seq_one_letter_code
_entity_poly.pdbx_strand_id
1 'polypeptide(L)'
;MNLRPEWPTLGLFFVTYALWVAATLWLSDASLPLAIAATGVLIALHASLQHEATHGHPFSGRRWNTAVAFLPLTLVVPYFRFRDTHLDHHRNSHLTDPYDDPESNFLDPERWARLPRAARGFLAINNTLAGRILVGPLIGTTMFLVSEIRNLRRDPRVVRGWLWH
;
A
#
# COMPACT_ATOMS: atom_id res chain seq x y z
N MET A 1 11.35 24.56 3.91
CA MET A 1 9.98 24.01 3.88
C MET A 1 9.13 24.89 3.01
N ASN A 2 8.53 24.32 1.95
CA ASN A 2 7.59 25.03 1.12
C ASN A 2 6.27 25.15 1.89
N LEU A 3 5.81 26.38 2.18
CA LEU A 3 4.61 26.61 2.99
C LEU A 3 3.32 26.58 2.15
N ARG A 4 3.45 26.48 0.83
CA ARG A 4 2.32 26.53 -0.11
C ARG A 4 1.79 25.11 -0.36
N PRO A 5 0.47 24.90 -0.30
CA PRO A 5 -0.13 23.64 -0.73
C PRO A 5 0.22 23.32 -2.19
N GLU A 6 0.46 22.05 -2.46
CA GLU A 6 0.64 21.54 -3.80
C GLU A 6 -0.71 21.27 -4.45
N TRP A 7 -1.26 22.33 -5.06
CA TRP A 7 -2.55 22.28 -5.73
C TRP A 7 -2.71 21.15 -6.76
N PRO A 8 -1.69 20.78 -7.57
CA PRO A 8 -1.82 19.67 -8.49
C PRO A 8 -2.10 18.34 -7.78
N THR A 9 -1.34 18.03 -6.73
CA THR A 9 -1.49 16.81 -5.92
C THR A 9 -2.85 16.80 -5.21
N LEU A 10 -3.28 17.94 -4.66
CA LEU A 10 -4.60 18.06 -4.07
C LEU A 10 -5.72 17.86 -5.11
N GLY A 11 -5.58 18.42 -6.31
CA GLY A 11 -6.49 18.21 -7.43
C GLY A 11 -6.58 16.74 -7.84
N LEU A 12 -5.44 16.03 -7.88
CA LEU A 12 -5.40 14.60 -8.18
C LEU A 12 -6.16 13.78 -7.14
N PHE A 13 -6.05 14.10 -5.84
CA PHE A 13 -6.88 13.47 -4.81
C PHE A 13 -8.37 13.65 -5.10
N PHE A 14 -8.83 14.88 -5.34
CA PHE A 14 -10.23 15.16 -5.62
C PHE A 14 -10.75 14.42 -6.87
N VAL A 15 -10.00 14.46 -7.97
CA VAL A 15 -10.36 13.77 -9.21
C VAL A 15 -10.41 12.25 -8.99
N THR A 16 -9.44 11.69 -8.28
CA THR A 16 -9.39 10.25 -7.99
C THR A 16 -10.61 9.81 -7.20
N TYR A 17 -10.97 10.53 -6.13
CA TYR A 17 -12.16 10.22 -5.33
C TYR A 17 -13.47 10.39 -6.13
N ALA A 18 -13.60 11.48 -6.88
CA ALA A 18 -14.80 11.73 -7.69
C ALA A 18 -15.00 10.65 -8.76
N LEU A 19 -13.94 10.28 -9.48
CA LEU A 19 -13.98 9.22 -10.48
C LEU A 19 -14.24 7.85 -9.85
N TRP A 20 -13.71 7.58 -8.66
CA TRP A 20 -13.96 6.33 -7.96
C TRP A 20 -15.43 6.21 -7.53
N VAL A 21 -16.01 7.28 -6.97
CA VAL A 21 -17.44 7.33 -6.66
C VAL A 21 -18.25 7.14 -7.94
N ALA A 22 -17.85 7.78 -9.04
CA ALA A 22 -18.57 7.64 -10.29
C ALA A 22 -18.50 6.23 -10.89
N ALA A 23 -17.33 5.60 -10.79
CA ALA A 23 -17.14 4.24 -11.25
C ALA A 23 -17.95 3.24 -10.40
N THR A 24 -18.04 3.45 -9.10
CA THR A 24 -18.74 2.53 -8.19
C THR A 24 -20.26 2.70 -8.18
N LEU A 25 -20.77 3.91 -8.39
CA LEU A 25 -22.22 4.20 -8.32
C LEU A 25 -22.93 4.22 -9.67
N TRP A 26 -22.28 4.65 -10.76
CA TRP A 26 -22.94 4.79 -12.07
C TRP A 26 -22.36 3.86 -13.13
N LEU A 27 -21.03 3.70 -13.18
CA LEU A 27 -20.41 2.83 -14.19
C LEU A 27 -20.67 1.35 -13.91
N SER A 28 -20.82 0.97 -12.65
CA SER A 28 -21.13 -0.39 -12.21
C SER A 28 -22.49 -0.88 -12.74
N ASP A 29 -23.50 -0.01 -12.74
CA ASP A 29 -24.83 -0.29 -13.31
C ASP A 29 -24.77 -0.48 -14.84
N ALA A 30 -23.89 0.26 -15.52
CA ALA A 30 -23.74 0.18 -16.97
C ALA A 30 -22.85 -1.02 -17.41
N SER A 31 -21.76 -1.27 -16.69
CA SER A 31 -20.80 -2.34 -16.98
C SER A 31 -19.91 -2.64 -15.77
N LEU A 32 -20.25 -3.71 -15.05
CA LEU A 32 -19.46 -4.18 -13.92
C LEU A 32 -17.98 -4.45 -14.27
N PRO A 33 -17.62 -5.12 -15.39
CA PRO A 33 -16.22 -5.34 -15.73
C PRO A 33 -15.44 -4.04 -15.94
N LEU A 34 -16.06 -3.03 -16.57
CA LEU A 34 -15.42 -1.74 -16.81
C LEU A 34 -15.27 -0.95 -15.51
N ALA A 35 -16.26 -1.01 -14.61
CA ALA A 35 -16.16 -0.44 -13.27
C ALA A 35 -15.03 -1.06 -12.45
N ILE A 36 -14.86 -2.39 -12.50
CA ILE A 36 -13.74 -3.10 -11.85
C ILE A 36 -12.39 -2.62 -12.41
N ALA A 37 -12.24 -2.54 -13.73
CA ALA A 37 -11.01 -2.07 -14.35
C ALA A 37 -10.69 -0.61 -13.98
N ALA A 38 -11.69 0.27 -14.07
CA ALA A 38 -11.54 1.69 -13.74
C ALA A 38 -11.18 1.91 -12.27
N THR A 39 -11.91 1.26 -11.34
CA THR A 39 -11.61 1.33 -9.91
C THR A 39 -10.25 0.75 -9.58
N GLY A 40 -9.81 -0.33 -10.23
CA GLY A 40 -8.47 -0.88 -10.07
C GLY A 40 -7.36 0.13 -10.38
N VAL A 41 -7.48 0.86 -11.49
CA VAL A 41 -6.53 1.93 -11.85
C VAL A 41 -6.58 3.09 -10.84
N LEU A 42 -7.77 3.51 -10.45
CA LEU A 42 -7.95 4.61 -9.49
C LEU A 42 -7.41 4.27 -8.10
N ILE A 43 -7.56 3.02 -7.66
CA ILE A 43 -6.99 2.52 -6.39
C ILE A 43 -5.45 2.51 -6.47
N ALA A 44 -4.87 2.10 -7.60
CA ALA A 44 -3.42 2.16 -7.80
C ALA A 44 -2.89 3.61 -7.77
N LEU A 45 -3.60 4.55 -8.41
CA LEU A 45 -3.28 5.98 -8.33
C LEU A 45 -3.43 6.51 -6.90
N HIS A 46 -4.49 6.13 -6.20
CA HIS A 46 -4.71 6.51 -4.81
C HIS A 46 -3.59 6.03 -3.90
N ALA A 47 -3.11 4.79 -4.06
CA ALA A 47 -1.97 4.26 -3.32
C ALA A 47 -0.69 5.10 -3.56
N SER A 48 -0.46 5.54 -4.80
CA SER A 48 0.63 6.48 -5.11
C SER A 48 0.45 7.84 -4.43
N LEU A 49 -0.78 8.37 -4.36
CA LEU A 49 -1.05 9.61 -3.65
C LEU A 49 -0.88 9.45 -2.12
N GLN A 50 -1.22 8.29 -1.57
CA GLN A 50 -0.95 7.96 -0.16
C GLN A 50 0.56 7.91 0.15
N HIS A 51 1.37 7.44 -0.80
CA HIS A 51 2.84 7.50 -0.71
C HIS A 51 3.32 8.95 -0.59
N GLU A 52 2.90 9.84 -1.50
CA GLU A 52 3.25 11.26 -1.41
C GLU A 52 2.77 11.89 -0.10
N ALA A 53 1.57 11.51 0.37
CA ALA A 53 1.05 12.00 1.64
C ALA A 53 1.86 11.57 2.86
N THR A 54 2.45 10.37 2.80
CA THR A 54 3.37 9.87 3.82
C THR A 54 4.64 10.72 3.90
N HIS A 55 5.10 11.24 2.76
CA HIS A 55 6.27 12.12 2.64
C HIS A 55 5.99 13.60 2.94
N GLY A 56 4.75 13.95 3.31
CA GLY A 56 4.42 15.31 3.73
C GLY A 56 3.76 16.17 2.66
N HIS A 57 3.15 15.55 1.64
CA HIS A 57 2.42 16.25 0.58
C HIS A 57 0.90 16.05 0.73
N PRO A 58 0.04 16.94 0.19
CA PRO A 58 0.35 18.20 -0.48
C PRO A 58 0.54 19.39 0.48
N PHE A 59 0.33 19.21 1.78
CA PHE A 59 0.40 20.27 2.78
C PHE A 59 1.63 20.14 3.67
N SER A 60 2.18 21.26 4.14
CA SER A 60 3.25 21.24 5.16
C SER A 60 2.84 20.58 6.49
N GLY A 61 1.53 20.51 6.78
CA GLY A 61 0.98 19.95 8.00
C GLY A 61 0.57 18.48 7.84
N ARG A 62 1.26 17.58 8.55
CA ARG A 62 0.99 16.12 8.56
C ARG A 62 -0.47 15.74 8.81
N ARG A 63 -1.18 16.48 9.67
CA ARG A 63 -2.60 16.25 9.98
C ARG A 63 -3.50 16.38 8.74
N TRP A 64 -3.20 17.33 7.86
CA TRP A 64 -4.00 17.60 6.67
C TRP A 64 -3.69 16.59 5.57
N ASN A 65 -2.42 16.21 5.41
CA ASN A 65 -2.03 15.13 4.49
C ASN A 65 -2.70 13.82 4.88
N THR A 66 -2.68 13.52 6.19
CA THR A 66 -3.42 12.37 6.73
C THR A 66 -4.90 12.49 6.41
N ALA A 67 -5.56 13.60 6.69
CA ALA A 67 -7.00 13.75 6.47
C ALA A 67 -7.41 13.51 5.01
N VAL A 68 -6.62 13.99 4.05
CA VAL A 68 -6.91 13.80 2.62
C VAL A 68 -6.60 12.37 2.14
N ALA A 69 -5.55 11.74 2.68
CA ALA A 69 -5.16 10.37 2.32
C ALA A 69 -5.91 9.28 3.11
N PHE A 70 -6.60 9.68 4.19
CA PHE A 70 -7.12 8.77 5.22
C PHE A 70 -8.20 7.86 4.68
N LEU A 71 -9.10 8.34 3.81
CA LEU A 71 -10.15 7.51 3.22
C LEU A 71 -9.48 6.53 2.25
N PRO A 72 -9.17 5.29 2.69
CA PRO A 72 -8.35 4.39 1.92
C PRO A 72 -9.25 3.71 0.90
N LEU A 73 -8.96 3.90 -0.38
CA LEU A 73 -9.62 3.11 -1.43
C LEU A 73 -9.06 1.68 -1.47
N THR A 74 -7.89 1.47 -0.87
CA THR A 74 -7.29 0.16 -0.63
C THR A 74 -8.04 -0.53 0.51
N LEU A 75 -8.63 -1.69 0.22
CA LEU A 75 -9.55 -2.36 1.16
C LEU A 75 -8.85 -2.98 2.38
N VAL A 76 -7.58 -3.38 2.24
CA VAL A 76 -6.93 -4.29 3.20
C VAL A 76 -5.81 -3.63 4.01
N VAL A 77 -5.17 -2.58 3.49
CA VAL A 77 -3.98 -1.99 4.12
C VAL A 77 -4.34 -0.65 4.75
N PRO A 78 -4.34 -0.54 6.09
CA PRO A 78 -4.57 0.74 6.75
C PRO A 78 -3.57 1.81 6.36
N TYR A 79 -4.04 3.02 6.07
CA TYR A 79 -3.17 4.15 5.73
C TYR A 79 -2.09 4.38 6.79
N PHE A 80 -2.45 4.32 8.08
CA PHE A 80 -1.48 4.48 9.15
C PHE A 80 -0.45 3.37 9.24
N ARG A 81 -0.82 2.14 8.87
CA ARG A 81 0.14 1.03 8.83
C ARG A 81 1.09 1.18 7.66
N PHE A 82 0.56 1.46 6.47
CA PHE A 82 1.36 1.79 5.30
C PHE A 82 2.34 2.93 5.60
N ARG A 83 1.85 4.07 6.13
CA ARG A 83 2.69 5.21 6.48
C ARG A 83 3.80 4.84 7.46
N ASP A 84 3.48 4.09 8.51
CA ASP A 84 4.44 3.78 9.55
C ASP A 84 5.50 2.76 9.06
N THR A 85 5.10 1.72 8.31
CA THR A 85 6.06 0.76 7.72
C THR A 85 6.94 1.42 6.67
N HIS A 86 6.35 2.30 5.86
CA HIS A 86 7.07 2.99 4.79
C HIS A 86 8.08 4.02 5.34
N LEU A 87 7.72 4.75 6.40
CA LEU A 87 8.68 5.64 7.07
C LEU A 87 9.79 4.85 7.76
N ASP A 88 9.50 3.68 8.32
CA ASP A 88 10.52 2.80 8.91
C ASP A 88 11.46 2.25 7.81
N HIS A 89 10.92 1.88 6.63
CA HIS A 89 11.71 1.53 5.43
C HIS A 89 12.67 2.65 5.02
N HIS A 90 12.19 3.89 4.90
CA HIS A 90 13.03 5.04 4.52
C HIS A 90 14.08 5.44 5.56
N ARG A 91 13.86 5.10 6.83
CA ARG A 91 14.85 5.31 7.90
C ARG A 91 15.91 4.23 7.94
N ASN A 92 15.62 3.05 7.38
CA ASN A 92 16.54 1.95 7.36
C ASN A 92 17.70 2.23 6.39
N SER A 93 18.94 2.14 6.89
CA SER A 93 20.15 2.30 6.07
C SER A 93 20.47 1.04 5.25
N HIS A 94 19.89 -0.11 5.62
CA HIS A 94 20.02 -1.40 4.96
C HIS A 94 18.75 -1.71 4.16
N LEU A 95 18.49 -0.91 3.13
CA LEU A 95 17.40 -1.15 2.17
C LEU A 95 17.46 -2.58 1.64
N THR A 96 16.31 -3.23 1.50
CA THR A 96 16.14 -4.61 1.01
C THR A 96 16.54 -5.73 1.97
N ASP A 97 17.11 -5.43 3.13
CA ASP A 97 17.42 -6.45 4.13
C ASP A 97 16.13 -7.12 4.66
N PRO A 98 15.98 -8.45 4.57
CA PRO A 98 14.73 -9.13 4.91
C PRO A 98 14.39 -9.14 6.41
N TYR A 99 15.27 -8.65 7.28
CA TYR A 99 15.07 -8.56 8.72
C TYR A 99 14.72 -7.15 9.16
N ASP A 100 15.43 -6.16 8.64
CA ASP A 100 15.30 -4.76 9.08
C ASP A 100 14.35 -3.93 8.21
N ASP A 101 14.13 -4.30 6.95
CA ASP A 101 13.26 -3.59 6.02
C ASP A 101 11.84 -4.20 6.03
N PRO A 102 10.82 -3.48 6.57
CA PRO A 102 9.44 -3.99 6.63
C PRO A 102 8.77 -4.12 5.25
N GLU A 103 9.36 -3.57 4.20
CA GLU A 103 8.86 -3.60 2.81
C GLU A 103 9.76 -4.46 1.91
N SER A 104 10.69 -5.24 2.48
CA SER A 104 11.59 -6.09 1.70
C SER A 104 10.82 -7.16 0.92
N ASN A 105 11.20 -7.28 -0.36
CA ASN A 105 10.76 -8.36 -1.24
C ASN A 105 11.74 -9.54 -1.29
N PHE A 106 12.79 -9.50 -0.46
CA PHE A 106 13.83 -10.52 -0.42
C PHE A 106 13.60 -11.49 0.73
N LEU A 107 14.22 -12.67 0.60
CA LEU A 107 14.26 -13.66 1.66
C LEU A 107 15.70 -14.00 1.94
N ASP A 108 15.99 -14.20 3.22
CA ASP A 108 17.25 -14.78 3.67
C ASP A 108 17.55 -16.10 2.91
N PRO A 109 18.80 -16.30 2.43
CA PRO A 109 19.16 -17.49 1.65
C PRO A 109 18.91 -18.82 2.38
N GLU A 110 19.12 -18.89 3.70
CA GLU A 110 18.86 -20.09 4.47
C GLU A 110 17.36 -20.35 4.58
N ARG A 111 16.55 -19.30 4.79
CA ARG A 111 15.09 -19.42 4.77
C ARG A 111 14.59 -19.89 3.41
N TRP A 112 15.12 -19.33 2.32
CA TRP A 112 14.77 -19.75 0.96
C TRP A 112 15.10 -21.23 0.71
N ALA A 113 16.28 -21.68 1.14
CA ALA A 113 16.70 -23.07 1.01
C ALA A 113 15.76 -24.05 1.75
N ARG A 114 15.19 -23.62 2.88
CA ARG A 114 14.26 -24.40 3.71
C ARG A 114 12.81 -24.38 3.21
N LEU A 115 12.44 -23.52 2.26
CA LEU A 115 11.07 -23.49 1.72
C LEU A 115 10.71 -24.79 0.98
N PRO A 116 9.44 -25.24 1.05
CA PRO A 116 8.96 -26.32 0.20
C PRO A 116 9.16 -26.01 -1.29
N ARG A 117 9.43 -27.03 -2.11
CA ARG A 117 9.66 -26.87 -3.56
C ARG A 117 8.52 -26.11 -4.27
N ALA A 118 7.27 -26.40 -3.89
CA ALA A 118 6.11 -25.71 -4.44
C ALA A 118 6.10 -24.21 -4.11
N ALA A 119 6.46 -23.83 -2.87
CA ALA A 119 6.54 -22.43 -2.46
C ALA A 119 7.64 -21.68 -3.22
N ARG A 120 8.82 -22.29 -3.42
CA ARG A 120 9.87 -21.71 -4.26
C ARG A 120 9.43 -21.54 -5.71
N GLY A 121 8.72 -22.52 -6.28
CA GLY A 121 8.17 -22.43 -7.63
C GLY A 121 7.17 -21.29 -7.77
N PHE A 122 6.26 -21.15 -6.80
CA PHE A 122 5.28 -20.06 -6.77
C PHE A 122 5.94 -18.69 -6.64
N LEU A 123 6.94 -18.55 -5.77
CA LEU A 123 7.71 -17.31 -5.63
C LEU A 123 8.58 -17.02 -6.86
N ALA A 124 9.07 -18.04 -7.56
CA ALA A 124 9.77 -17.87 -8.83
C ALA A 124 8.85 -17.31 -9.93
N ILE A 125 7.58 -17.76 -9.98
CA ILE A 125 6.57 -17.14 -10.86
C ILE A 125 6.40 -15.66 -10.51
N ASN A 126 6.25 -15.34 -9.22
CA ASN A 126 6.14 -13.96 -8.74
C ASN A 126 7.36 -13.07 -9.03
N ASN A 127 8.53 -13.67 -9.29
CA ASN A 127 9.74 -12.94 -9.69
C ASN A 127 9.75 -12.56 -11.17
N THR A 128 8.80 -13.04 -11.98
CA THR A 128 8.55 -12.52 -13.32
C THR A 128 7.65 -11.28 -13.26
N LEU A 129 7.70 -10.41 -14.26
CA LEU A 129 6.80 -9.24 -14.33
C LEU A 129 5.32 -9.66 -14.34
N ALA A 130 4.96 -10.62 -15.19
CA ALA A 130 3.59 -11.11 -15.30
C ALA A 130 3.11 -11.73 -13.98
N GLY A 131 3.94 -12.56 -13.35
CA GLY A 131 3.62 -13.12 -12.04
C GLY A 131 3.51 -12.05 -10.95
N ARG A 132 4.39 -11.05 -10.95
CA ARG A 132 4.33 -9.93 -10.00
C ARG A 132 3.02 -9.15 -10.11
N ILE A 133 2.49 -8.97 -11.32
CA ILE A 133 1.21 -8.29 -11.55
C ILE A 133 0.03 -9.19 -11.14
N LEU A 134 0.07 -10.47 -11.51
CA LEU A 134 -1.07 -11.38 -11.35
C LEU A 134 -1.20 -11.99 -9.95
N VAL A 135 -0.08 -12.39 -9.33
CA VAL A 135 -0.07 -13.08 -8.02
C VAL A 135 0.65 -12.29 -6.93
N GLY A 136 1.50 -11.32 -7.30
CA GLY A 136 2.22 -10.49 -6.36
C GLY A 136 1.35 -9.73 -5.36
N PRO A 137 0.20 -9.13 -5.74
CA PRO A 137 -0.68 -8.47 -4.77
C PRO A 137 -1.18 -9.41 -3.68
N LEU A 138 -1.51 -10.65 -4.02
CA LEU A 138 -1.95 -11.66 -3.07
C LEU A 138 -0.80 -12.04 -2.11
N ILE A 139 0.40 -12.27 -2.65
CA ILE A 139 1.59 -12.61 -1.85
C ILE A 139 1.94 -11.47 -0.89
N GLY A 140 2.06 -10.25 -1.41
CA GLY A 140 2.42 -9.07 -0.62
C GLY A 140 1.41 -8.80 0.48
N THR A 141 0.12 -8.84 0.17
CA THR A 141 -0.96 -8.67 1.16
C THR A 141 -0.91 -9.76 2.23
N THR A 142 -0.68 -11.01 1.85
CA THR A 142 -0.59 -12.12 2.82
C THR A 142 0.62 -11.93 3.74
N MET A 143 1.79 -11.57 3.20
CA MET A 143 3.00 -11.34 4.00
C MET A 143 2.84 -10.15 4.94
N PHE A 144 2.22 -9.06 4.47
CA PHE A 144 1.85 -7.92 5.30
C PHE A 144 0.92 -8.32 6.45
N LEU A 145 -0.18 -9.03 6.18
CA LEU A 145 -1.11 -9.45 7.25
C LEU A 145 -0.43 -10.38 8.27
N VAL A 146 0.44 -11.28 7.81
CA VAL A 146 1.22 -12.16 8.70
C VAL A 146 2.20 -11.35 9.56
N SER A 147 2.84 -10.32 9.02
CA SER A 147 3.73 -9.45 9.80
C SER A 147 2.95 -8.64 10.83
N GLU A 148 1.78 -8.12 10.48
CA GLU A 148 0.88 -7.41 11.39
C GLU A 148 0.45 -8.28 12.57
N ILE A 149 0.03 -9.52 12.32
CA ILE A 149 -0.35 -10.47 13.38
C ILE A 149 0.84 -10.77 14.31
N ARG A 150 2.05 -10.96 13.76
CA ARG A 150 3.26 -11.22 14.55
C ARG A 150 3.66 -10.02 15.41
N ASN A 151 3.36 -8.81 14.95
CA ASN A 151 3.70 -7.56 15.62
C ASN A 151 2.58 -6.99 16.49
N LEU A 152 1.38 -7.58 16.46
CA LEU A 152 0.19 -7.10 17.18
C LEU A 152 0.44 -6.81 18.67
N ARG A 153 1.27 -7.63 19.33
CA ARG A 153 1.63 -7.46 20.76
C ARG A 153 2.92 -6.67 20.99
N ARG A 154 3.73 -6.46 19.95
CA ARG A 154 5.06 -5.85 20.03
C ARG A 154 5.05 -4.38 19.64
N ASP A 155 4.17 -3.99 18.73
CA ASP A 155 4.07 -2.62 18.23
C ASP A 155 2.63 -2.09 18.42
N PRO A 156 2.40 -1.15 19.37
CA PRO A 156 1.08 -0.56 19.58
C PRO A 156 0.60 0.30 18.40
N ARG A 157 1.47 0.63 17.43
CA ARG A 157 1.07 1.27 16.16
C ARG A 157 0.22 0.32 15.31
N VAL A 158 0.39 -1.00 15.44
CA VAL A 158 -0.45 -2.00 14.74
C VAL A 158 -1.91 -1.81 15.14
N VAL A 159 -2.23 -2.02 16.42
CA VAL A 159 -3.62 -1.92 16.91
C VAL A 159 -4.25 -0.57 16.59
N ARG A 160 -3.52 0.53 16.83
CA ARG A 160 -4.03 1.88 16.51
C ARG A 160 -4.29 2.06 15.01
N GLY A 161 -3.39 1.58 14.15
CA GLY A 161 -3.55 1.71 12.71
C GLY A 161 -4.81 1.00 12.21
N TRP A 162 -5.09 -0.20 12.72
CA TRP A 162 -6.28 -0.97 12.38
C TRP A 162 -7.57 -0.42 13.00
N LEU A 163 -7.53 0.15 14.21
CA LEU A 163 -8.73 0.75 14.83
C LEU A 163 -9.25 1.99 14.08
N TRP A 164 -8.36 2.65 13.33
CA TRP A 164 -8.71 3.79 12.48
C TRP A 164 -9.02 3.39 11.04
N HIS A 165 -8.92 2.12 10.66
CA HIS A 165 -9.22 1.62 9.31
C HIS A 165 -10.66 1.16 9.22
#